data_AF-A0ABC9P843-F1
#
_entry.id   AF-A0ABC9P843-F1
#
_cell.length_a   1.000
_cell.length_b   1.000
_cell.length_c   1.000
_cell.angle_alpha   90.00
_cell.angle_beta   90.00
_cell.angle_gamma   90.00
#
_symmetry.space_group_name_H-M   'P 1'
#
loop_
_entity.id
_entity.type
_entity.pdbx_description
1 polymer ?
#
loop_
_entity_poly.entity_id
_entity_poly.type
_entity_poly.pdbx_seq_one_letter_code
_entity_poly.pdbx_strand_id
1 'polypeptide(L)'
;MNQRQKKKRMTKALKILNQAEVVECDYDSGGILYIAIENSIENINILKKACGLLNINKKQFLKDCNEREMTAENLDLARGLYHFIRKEPKKFTTFHSYGNGFSLIRF
;
A
#
# COMPACT_ATOMS: atom_id res chain seq x y z
N MET A 1 -15.37 8.84 -12.54
CA MET A 1 -13.95 8.75 -12.97
C MET A 1 -13.78 7.57 -13.90
N ASN A 2 -13.21 7.78 -15.09
CA ASN A 2 -13.03 6.72 -16.09
C ASN A 2 -11.87 5.77 -15.71
N GLN A 3 -11.75 4.62 -16.40
CA GLN A 3 -10.73 3.61 -16.09
C GLN A 3 -9.29 4.12 -16.25
N ARG A 4 -9.04 4.96 -17.27
CA ARG A 4 -7.72 5.57 -17.51
C ARG A 4 -7.29 6.47 -16.34
N GLN A 5 -8.23 7.28 -15.83
CA GLN A 5 -8.00 8.15 -14.68
C GLN A 5 -7.80 7.35 -13.39
N LYS A 6 -8.59 6.27 -13.18
CA LYS A 6 -8.38 5.34 -12.06
C LYS A 6 -6.99 4.73 -12.08
N LYS A 7 -6.58 4.18 -13.23
CA LYS A 7 -5.23 3.64 -13.44
C LYS A 7 -4.15 4.67 -13.13
N LYS A 8 -4.25 5.88 -13.68
CA LYS A 8 -3.27 6.96 -13.44
C LYS A 8 -3.17 7.33 -11.96
N ARG A 9 -4.30 7.44 -11.25
CA ARG A 9 -4.30 7.74 -9.80
C ARG A 9 -3.72 6.59 -8.97
N MET A 10 -4.11 5.35 -9.27
CA MET A 10 -3.58 4.17 -8.59
C MET A 10 -2.07 4.07 -8.78
N THR A 11 -1.56 4.15 -10.02
CA THR A 11 -0.12 4.14 -10.30
C THR A 11 0.60 5.25 -9.55
N LYS A 12 0.02 6.45 -9.44
CA LYS A 12 0.63 7.55 -8.66
C LYS A 12 0.64 7.24 -7.17
N ALA A 13 -0.42 6.63 -6.62
CA ALA A 13 -0.47 6.24 -5.22
C ALA A 13 0.57 5.17 -4.88
N LEU A 14 0.71 4.14 -5.71
CA LEU A 14 1.73 3.09 -5.53
C LEU A 14 3.16 3.64 -5.64
N LYS A 15 3.41 4.56 -6.59
CA LYS A 15 4.70 5.26 -6.67
C LYS A 15 5.03 6.06 -5.40
N ILE A 16 4.02 6.59 -4.72
CA ILE A 16 4.22 7.27 -3.44
C ILE A 16 4.49 6.24 -2.34
N LEU A 17 3.76 5.12 -2.30
CA LEU A 17 4.06 4.05 -1.34
C LEU A 17 5.50 3.53 -1.46
N ASN A 18 6.04 3.42 -2.68
CA ASN A 18 7.43 3.02 -2.91
C ASN A 18 8.49 4.02 -2.40
N GLN A 19 8.07 5.17 -1.86
CA GLN A 19 8.97 6.10 -1.17
C GLN A 19 9.24 5.66 0.27
N ALA A 20 8.36 4.82 0.84
CA ALA A 20 8.60 4.22 2.14
C ALA A 20 9.54 3.02 1.97
N GLU A 21 10.64 3.03 2.72
CA GLU A 21 11.57 1.91 2.74
C GLU A 21 10.92 0.71 3.44
N VAL A 22 10.93 -0.43 2.75
CA VAL A 22 10.47 -1.70 3.28
C VAL A 22 11.61 -2.31 4.08
N VAL A 23 11.40 -2.42 5.39
CA VAL A 23 12.35 -3.02 6.33
C VAL A 23 12.35 -4.53 6.16
N GLU A 24 11.16 -5.11 6.00
CA GLU A 24 10.97 -6.55 5.94
C GLU A 24 9.68 -6.88 5.18
N CYS A 25 9.66 -7.97 4.44
CA CYS A 25 8.43 -8.44 3.80
C CYS A 25 8.47 -9.95 3.61
N ASP A 26 7.29 -10.57 3.62
CA ASP A 26 7.12 -11.98 3.33
C ASP A 26 5.91 -12.23 2.44
N TYR A 27 5.99 -13.32 1.68
CA TYR A 27 5.02 -13.72 0.68
C TYR A 27 4.74 -15.21 0.81
N ASP A 28 3.48 -15.58 0.80
CA ASP A 28 3.06 -16.98 0.74
C ASP A 28 2.18 -17.20 -0.48
N SER A 29 2.54 -18.20 -1.27
CA SER A 29 1.77 -18.64 -2.44
C SER A 29 1.46 -17.51 -3.43
N GLY A 30 2.35 -16.51 -3.53
CA GLY A 30 2.21 -15.34 -4.39
C GLY A 30 1.39 -14.18 -3.81
N GLY A 31 0.86 -14.32 -2.59
CA GLY A 31 0.19 -13.26 -1.83
C GLY A 31 1.11 -12.58 -0.83
N ILE A 32 0.83 -11.32 -0.51
CA ILE A 32 1.56 -10.56 0.51
C ILE A 32 1.10 -11.04 1.89
N LEU A 33 2.02 -11.59 2.70
CA LEU A 33 1.74 -11.93 4.11
C LEU A 33 1.90 -10.73 5.02
N TYR A 34 3.05 -10.06 4.95
CA TYR A 34 3.31 -8.78 5.63
C TYR A 34 4.31 -7.93 4.83
N ILE A 35 4.21 -6.61 5.00
CA ILE A 35 5.21 -5.64 4.51
C ILE A 35 5.42 -4.62 5.61
N ALA A 36 6.57 -4.71 6.27
CA ALA A 36 6.96 -3.84 7.35
C ALA A 36 7.66 -2.59 6.83
N ILE A 37 7.21 -1.42 7.29
CA ILE A 37 7.93 -0.15 7.15
C ILE A 37 8.12 0.47 8.53
N GLU A 38 9.15 1.29 8.70
CA GLU A 38 9.36 2.02 9.96
C GLU A 38 8.16 2.91 10.30
N ASN A 39 7.75 2.92 11.57
CA ASN A 39 6.72 3.80 12.10
C ASN A 39 7.25 5.22 12.37
N SER A 40 7.65 5.89 11.30
CA SER A 40 8.15 7.27 11.34
C SER A 40 7.10 8.28 10.85
N ILE A 41 7.25 9.54 11.26
CA ILE A 41 6.39 10.65 10.79
C ILE A 41 6.44 10.76 9.25
N GLU A 42 7.61 10.52 8.67
CA GLU A 42 7.81 10.54 7.21
C GLU A 42 6.97 9.46 6.52
N ASN A 43 7.08 8.21 6.98
CA ASN A 43 6.30 7.09 6.45
C ASN A 43 4.80 7.29 6.64
N ILE A 44 4.36 7.78 7.81
CA ILE A 44 2.95 8.15 8.04
C ILE A 44 2.47 9.19 7.01
N ASN A 45 3.30 10.18 6.67
CA ASN A 45 2.94 11.19 5.67
C ASN A 45 2.87 10.61 4.25
N ILE A 46 3.77 9.69 3.89
CA ILE A 46 3.74 8.93 2.64
C ILE A 46 2.42 8.17 2.52
N LEU A 47 2.05 7.39 3.55
CA LEU A 47 0.80 6.64 3.60
C LEU A 47 -0.42 7.56 3.46
N LYS A 48 -0.49 8.65 4.23
CA LYS A 48 -1.57 9.64 4.14
C LYS A 48 -1.72 10.24 2.75
N LYS A 49 -0.61 10.52 2.07
CA LYS A 49 -0.57 11.09 0.71
C LYS A 49 -1.08 10.08 -0.32
N ALA A 50 -0.64 8.82 -0.23
CA ALA A 50 -1.12 7.74 -1.10
C ALA A 50 -2.63 7.50 -0.91
N CYS A 51 -3.13 7.43 0.34
CA CYS A 51 -4.55 7.33 0.65
C CYS A 51 -5.36 8.50 0.09
N GLY A 52 -4.82 9.72 0.17
CA GLY A 52 -5.45 10.93 -0.34
C GLY A 52 -5.72 10.89 -1.85
N LEU A 53 -4.83 10.29 -2.63
CA LEU A 53 -5.02 10.14 -4.09
C LEU A 53 -6.18 9.20 -4.45
N LEU A 54 -6.50 8.25 -3.57
CA LEU A 54 -7.50 7.21 -3.80
C LEU A 54 -8.81 7.45 -3.03
N ASN A 55 -8.93 8.57 -2.32
CA ASN A 55 -10.04 8.87 -1.40
C ASN A 55 -10.26 7.71 -0.40
N ILE A 56 -9.17 7.23 0.20
CA ILE A 56 -9.18 6.24 1.29
C ILE A 56 -9.21 6.99 2.63
N ASN A 57 -9.93 6.43 3.61
CA ASN A 57 -9.95 6.97 4.97
C ASN A 57 -8.57 6.75 5.63
N LYS A 58 -7.83 7.85 5.80
CA LYS A 58 -6.45 7.81 6.31
C LYS A 58 -6.36 7.26 7.73
N LYS A 59 -7.32 7.59 8.60
CA LYS A 59 -7.33 7.13 9.99
C LYS A 59 -7.55 5.62 10.05
N GLN A 60 -8.53 5.12 9.30
CA GLN A 60 -8.78 3.69 9.25
C GLN A 60 -7.62 2.92 8.62
N PHE A 61 -7.07 3.42 7.50
CA PHE A 61 -5.91 2.81 6.86
C PHE A 61 -4.72 2.67 7.81
N LEU A 62 -4.36 3.74 8.52
CA LEU A 62 -3.25 3.70 9.48
C LEU A 62 -3.54 2.79 10.68
N LYS A 63 -4.78 2.76 11.17
CA LYS A 63 -5.19 1.82 12.20
C LYS A 63 -4.98 0.39 11.74
N ASP A 64 -5.42 0.04 10.54
CA ASP A 64 -5.29 -1.31 9.99
C ASP A 64 -3.83 -1.70 9.74
N CYS A 65 -2.96 -0.73 9.44
CA CYS A 65 -1.51 -0.97 9.34
C CYS A 65 -0.84 -1.22 10.69
N ASN A 66 -1.50 -0.86 11.79
CA ASN A 66 -0.99 -0.96 13.16
C ASN A 66 -1.68 -2.08 13.97
N GLU A 67 -2.55 -2.88 13.34
CA GLU A 67 -3.37 -3.91 14.02
C GLU A 67 -2.64 -5.24 14.27
N ARG A 68 -1.51 -5.48 13.59
CA ARG A 68 -0.64 -6.62 13.92
C ARG A 68 0.46 -6.11 14.83
N GLU A 69 0.69 -6.84 15.92
CA GLU A 69 1.75 -6.64 16.91
C GLU A 69 3.16 -6.80 16.32
N MET A 70 3.45 -6.13 15.20
CA MET A 70 4.82 -5.73 14.92
C MET A 70 5.19 -4.72 16.00
N THR A 71 6.44 -4.74 16.44
CA THR A 71 6.97 -3.83 17.46
C THR A 71 6.46 -2.39 17.21
N ALA A 72 6.32 -1.58 18.26
CA ALA A 72 5.85 -0.19 18.14
C ALA A 72 6.61 0.66 17.09
N GLU A 73 7.76 0.14 16.65
CA GLU A 73 8.70 0.67 15.66
C GLU A 73 8.29 0.42 14.20
N ASN A 74 7.35 -0.48 13.89
CA ASN A 74 6.99 -0.84 12.51
C ASN A 74 5.47 -0.84 12.23
N LEU A 75 5.11 -0.59 10.97
CA LEU A 75 3.76 -0.68 10.43
C LEU A 75 3.69 -1.82 9.40
N ASP A 76 2.65 -2.68 9.48
CA ASP A 76 2.38 -3.72 8.47
C ASP A 76 1.40 -3.22 7.41
N LEU A 77 1.87 -2.97 6.20
CA LEU A 77 1.05 -2.49 5.10
C LEU A 77 0.07 -3.52 4.55
N ALA A 78 0.28 -4.83 4.78
CA ALA A 78 -0.51 -5.89 4.14
C ALA A 78 -2.02 -5.73 4.39
N ARG A 79 -2.42 -5.42 5.64
CA ARG A 79 -3.82 -5.15 5.99
C ARG A 79 -4.33 -3.85 5.39
N GLY A 80 -3.54 -2.78 5.46
CA GLY A 80 -3.89 -1.49 4.86
C GLY A 80 -4.15 -1.58 3.36
N LEU A 81 -3.40 -2.43 2.63
CA LEU A 81 -3.52 -2.60 1.18
C LEU A 81 -4.88 -3.12 0.74
N TYR A 82 -5.68 -3.75 1.61
CA TYR A 82 -7.07 -4.08 1.31
C TYR A 82 -7.89 -2.85 0.87
N HIS A 83 -7.61 -1.68 1.42
CA HIS A 83 -8.25 -0.42 0.99
C HIS A 83 -7.87 -0.01 -0.43
N PHE A 84 -6.65 -0.34 -0.87
CA PHE A 84 -6.17 -0.08 -2.22
C PHE A 84 -6.83 -1.02 -3.21
N ILE A 85 -6.94 -2.31 -2.88
CA ILE A 85 -7.58 -3.32 -3.73
C ILE A 85 -9.01 -2.91 -4.11
N ARG A 86 -9.78 -2.36 -3.16
CA ARG A 86 -11.15 -1.85 -3.41
C ARG A 86 -11.23 -0.64 -4.35
N LYS A 87 -10.09 -0.01 -4.68
CA LYS A 87 -9.97 1.14 -5.58
C LYS A 87 -9.38 0.78 -6.94
N GLU A 88 -9.06 -0.50 -7.18
CA GLU A 88 -8.41 -0.95 -8.40
C GLU A 88 -9.23 -0.66 -9.67
N PRO A 89 -8.54 -0.31 -10.79
CA PRO A 89 -9.18 -0.31 -12.09
C PRO A 89 -9.50 -1.74 -12.54
N LYS A 90 -10.51 -1.90 -13.39
CA LYS A 90 -10.89 -3.23 -13.91
C LYS A 90 -9.70 -3.89 -14.62
N LYS A 91 -9.50 -5.19 -14.39
CA LYS A 91 -8.41 -6.02 -14.96
C LYS A 91 -7.00 -5.64 -14.50
N PHE A 92 -6.88 -4.93 -13.39
CA PHE A 92 -5.58 -4.62 -12.78
C PHE A 92 -5.61 -4.92 -11.30
N THR A 93 -4.49 -5.37 -10.77
CA THR A 93 -4.31 -5.62 -9.34
C THR A 93 -3.02 -5.01 -8.81
N THR A 94 -3.06 -4.59 -7.55
CA THR A 94 -1.92 -4.10 -6.80
C THR A 94 -1.04 -5.28 -6.43
N PHE A 95 0.24 -5.18 -6.76
CA PHE A 95 1.22 -6.22 -6.51
C PHE A 95 2.45 -5.62 -5.82
N HIS A 96 3.15 -6.42 -5.03
CA HIS A 96 4.42 -6.05 -4.44
C HIS A 96 5.47 -7.13 -4.71
N SER A 97 6.71 -6.72 -4.98
CA SER A 97 7.86 -7.63 -5.05
C SER A 97 9.10 -6.90 -4.58
N TYR A 98 10.08 -7.65 -4.07
CA TYR A 98 11.33 -7.07 -3.57
C TYR A 98 12.05 -6.18 -4.60
N GLY A 99 12.10 -6.59 -5.86
CA GLY A 99 12.82 -5.84 -6.91
C GLY A 99 12.08 -4.61 -7.47
N ASN A 100 10.74 -4.59 -7.43
CA ASN A 100 9.95 -3.54 -8.09
C ASN A 100 9.08 -2.72 -7.12
N GLY A 101 9.04 -3.09 -5.84
CA GLY A 101 8.11 -2.54 -4.87
C GLY A 101 6.65 -2.73 -5.28
N PHE A 102 5.79 -1.79 -4.88
CA PHE A 102 4.40 -1.71 -5.28
C PHE A 102 4.23 -1.33 -6.74
N SER A 103 3.45 -2.13 -7.46
CA SER A 103 3.13 -1.94 -8.87
C SER A 103 1.69 -2.32 -9.17
N LEU A 104 1.20 -1.88 -10.34
CA LEU A 104 -0.14 -2.19 -10.81
C LEU A 104 -0.02 -3.11 -12.03
N ILE A 105 -0.39 -4.38 -11.87
CA ILE A 105 -0.22 -5.43 -12.88
C ILE A 105 -1.57 -5.75 -13.51
N ARG A 106 -1.58 -6.10 -14.79
CA ARG A 106 -2.79 -6.53 -15.51
C ARG A 106 -2.99 -8.05 -15.33
N PHE A 107 -4.23 -8.48 -15.13
CA PHE A 107 -4.65 -9.88 -15.10
C PHE A 107 -5.81 -10.15 -16.06
#